data_AF-A0A0Q4L3A2-F1
#
_entry.id   AF-A0A0Q4L3A2-F1
#
_cell.length_a   1.000
_cell.length_b   1.000
_cell.length_c   1.000
_cell.angle_alpha   90.00
_cell.angle_beta   90.00
_cell.angle_gamma   90.00
#
_symmetry.space_group_name_H-M   'P 1'
#
loop_
_entity.id
_entity.type
_entity.pdbx_description
1 polymer ?
#
loop_
_entity_poly.entity_id
_entity_poly.type
_entity_poly.pdbx_seq_one_letter_code
_entity_poly.pdbx_strand_id
1 'polypeptide(L)'
;MATYPELEANPEDKNLVILQSLICLLREKNILSRADIEELCDTVQRRARDHASDPLPCQMNGARAAAAEVAQIGNYIGRKYGGKHRRTL
;
A
#
# COMPACT_ATOMS: atom_id res chain seq x y z
N MET A 1 -10.28 -8.66 31.51
CA MET A 1 -10.75 -8.19 30.19
C MET A 1 -9.65 -7.30 29.65
N ALA A 2 -9.00 -7.68 28.54
CA ALA A 2 -7.95 -6.87 27.95
C ALA A 2 -8.61 -5.64 27.29
N THR A 3 -8.41 -4.47 27.88
CA THR A 3 -8.79 -3.20 27.28
C THR A 3 -7.84 -2.95 26.12
N TYR A 4 -8.29 -3.22 24.89
CA TYR A 4 -7.60 -2.77 23.70
C TYR A 4 -7.79 -1.25 23.63
N PRO A 5 -6.71 -0.46 23.43
CA PRO A 5 -6.87 0.97 23.25
C PRO A 5 -7.80 1.18 22.06
N GLU A 6 -8.91 1.86 22.31
CA GLU A 6 -9.82 2.30 21.27
C GLU A 6 -9.03 3.30 20.44
N LEU A 7 -8.52 2.84 19.30
CA LEU A 7 -7.89 3.67 18.30
C LEU A 7 -9.00 4.60 17.79
N GLU A 8 -9.12 5.77 18.40
CA GLU A 8 -9.77 7.00 17.90
C GLU A 8 -9.04 7.47 16.64
N ALA A 9 -8.93 6.57 15.67
CA ALA A 9 -8.47 6.84 14.33
C ALA A 9 -9.72 7.14 13.52
N ASN A 10 -9.68 8.18 12.66
CA ASN A 10 -10.81 8.47 11.79
C ASN A 10 -11.20 7.18 11.04
N PRO A 11 -12.49 6.98 10.70
CA PRO A 11 -12.89 5.80 9.94
C PRO A 11 -12.06 5.59 8.66
N GLU A 12 -11.54 6.68 8.08
CA GLU A 12 -10.57 6.67 6.98
C GLU A 12 -9.22 6.04 7.37
N ASP A 13 -8.68 6.36 8.54
CA ASP A 13 -7.45 5.78 9.08
C ASP A 13 -7.61 4.29 9.42
N LYS A 14 -8.79 3.90 9.94
CA LYS A 14 -9.12 2.48 10.21
C LYS A 14 -9.14 1.68 8.90
N ASN A 15 -9.72 2.24 7.84
CA ASN A 15 -9.73 1.61 6.52
C ASN A 15 -8.31 1.46 5.94
N LEU A 16 -7.45 2.45 6.13
CA LEU A 16 -6.04 2.39 5.70
C LEU A 16 -5.27 1.28 6.43
N VAL A 17 -5.42 1.17 7.75
CA VAL A 17 -4.77 0.10 8.53
C VAL A 17 -5.25 -1.29 8.10
N ILE A 18 -6.54 -1.45 7.79
CA ILE A 18 -7.09 -2.70 7.27
C ILE A 18 -6.48 -3.04 5.90
N LEU A 19 -6.42 -2.08 4.98
CA LEU A 19 -5.81 -2.25 3.66
C LEU A 19 -4.33 -2.62 3.75
N GLN A 20 -3.56 -1.92 4.59
CA GLN A 20 -2.15 -2.23 4.85
C GLN A 20 -1.97 -3.66 5.38
N SER A 21 -2.80 -4.05 6.34
CA SER A 21 -2.77 -5.38 6.95
C SER A 21 -3.12 -6.47 5.93
N LEU A 22 -4.14 -6.25 5.10
CA LEU A 22 -4.55 -7.16 4.05
C LEU A 22 -3.44 -7.35 3.01
N ILE A 23 -2.80 -6.28 2.53
CA ILE A 23 -1.70 -6.38 1.56
C ILE A 23 -0.55 -7.23 2.14
N CYS A 24 -0.22 -7.04 3.42
CA CYS A 24 0.79 -7.86 4.10
C CYS A 24 0.38 -9.34 4.21
N LEU A 25 -0.87 -9.62 4.60
CA LEU A 25 -1.40 -10.99 4.70
C LEU A 25 -1.43 -11.70 3.34
N LEU A 26 -1.88 -11.02 2.28
CA LEU A 26 -1.92 -11.57 0.94
C LEU A 26 -0.52 -11.89 0.42
N ARG A 27 0.48 -11.06 0.76
CA ARG A 27 1.89 -11.34 0.46
C ARG A 27 2.41 -12.54 1.26
N GLU A 28 2.10 -12.64 2.55
CA GLU A 28 2.49 -13.79 3.37
C GLU A 28 1.90 -15.10 2.85
N LYS A 29 0.69 -15.05 2.30
CA LYS A 29 0.02 -16.20 1.67
C LYS A 29 0.47 -16.47 0.23
N ASN A 30 1.45 -15.72 -0.30
CA ASN A 30 1.89 -15.77 -1.71
C ASN A 30 0.75 -15.57 -2.73
N ILE A 31 -0.32 -14.90 -2.33
CA ILE A 31 -1.43 -14.53 -3.22
C ILE A 31 -1.03 -13.30 -4.04
N LEU A 32 -0.37 -12.33 -3.40
CA LEU A 32 0.27 -11.22 -4.09
C LEU A 32 1.76 -11.50 -4.24
N SER A 33 2.22 -11.47 -5.47
CA SER A 33 3.64 -11.45 -5.81
C SER A 33 4.25 -10.09 -5.49
N ARG A 34 5.58 -10.02 -5.60
CA ARG A 34 6.28 -8.74 -5.51
C ARG A 34 5.93 -7.81 -6.69
N ALA A 35 5.78 -8.37 -7.89
CA ALA A 35 5.46 -7.61 -9.09
C ALA A 35 4.09 -6.94 -8.95
N ASP A 36 3.10 -7.64 -8.39
CA ASP A 36 1.75 -7.07 -8.19
C ASP A 36 1.77 -5.85 -7.25
N ILE A 37 2.64 -5.87 -6.24
CA ILE A 37 2.78 -4.77 -5.28
C ILE A 37 3.54 -3.60 -5.92
N GLU A 38 4.54 -3.88 -6.75
CA GLU A 38 5.25 -2.86 -7.53
C GLU A 38 4.32 -2.20 -8.57
N GLU A 39 3.49 -2.99 -9.26
CA GLU A 39 2.46 -2.51 -10.18
C GLU A 39 1.39 -1.67 -9.46
N LEU A 40 0.99 -2.08 -8.26
CA LEU A 40 0.09 -1.28 -7.41
C LEU A 40 0.73 0.06 -7.05
N CYS A 41 2.00 0.07 -6.65
CA CYS A 41 2.74 1.32 -6.37
C CYS A 41 2.77 2.24 -7.58
N ASP A 42 3.14 1.70 -8.74
CA ASP A 42 3.26 2.46 -9.99
C ASP A 42 1.92 3.01 -10.46
N THR A 43 0.86 2.22 -10.32
CA THR A 43 -0.50 2.64 -10.66
C THR A 43 -0.91 3.81 -9.78
N VAL A 44 -0.83 3.69 -8.46
CA VAL A 44 -1.25 4.75 -7.54
C VAL A 44 -0.41 6.03 -7.73
N GLN A 45 0.91 5.89 -7.98
CA GLN A 45 1.77 7.03 -8.31
C GLN A 45 1.38 7.69 -9.63
N ARG A 46 1.03 6.92 -10.65
CA ARG A 46 0.56 7.45 -11.94
C ARG A 46 -0.72 8.24 -11.76
N ARG A 47 -1.69 7.71 -11.00
CA ARG A 47 -2.95 8.40 -10.70
C ARG A 47 -2.74 9.72 -9.94
N ALA A 48 -1.77 9.73 -9.01
CA ALA A 48 -1.42 10.95 -8.27
C ALA A 48 -0.74 12.02 -9.15
N ARG A 49 -0.06 11.63 -10.23
CA ARG A 49 0.65 12.53 -11.16
C ARG A 49 -0.22 13.01 -12.32
N ASP A 50 -1.01 12.10 -12.89
CA ASP A 50 -1.80 12.33 -14.10
C ASP A 50 -3.31 12.23 -13.81
N HIS A 51 -3.72 12.95 -12.77
CA HIS A 51 -5.11 12.96 -12.33
C HIS A 51 -6.09 13.41 -13.43
N ALA A 52 -5.66 14.33 -14.31
CA ALA A 52 -6.50 14.89 -15.36
C ALA A 52 -6.80 13.91 -16.50
N SER A 53 -5.95 12.89 -16.71
CA SER A 53 -6.14 11.86 -17.73
C SER A 53 -6.64 10.52 -17.15
N ASP A 54 -6.93 10.47 -15.85
CA ASP A 54 -7.38 9.23 -15.20
C ASP A 54 -8.87 8.95 -15.51
N PRO A 55 -9.22 7.75 -16.01
CA PRO A 55 -10.63 7.36 -16.17
C PRO A 55 -11.43 7.33 -14.86
N LEU A 56 -10.76 7.30 -13.71
CA LEU A 56 -11.37 7.36 -12.37
C LEU A 56 -10.81 8.58 -11.61
N PRO A 57 -11.41 9.77 -11.78
CA PRO A 57 -10.94 10.97 -11.11
C PRO A 57 -11.01 10.79 -9.59
N CYS A 58 -9.89 11.05 -8.91
CA CYS A 58 -9.72 10.86 -7.48
C CYS A 58 -9.25 12.16 -6.83
N GLN A 59 -9.77 12.52 -5.66
CA GLN A 59 -9.35 13.75 -5.00
C GLN A 59 -7.81 13.83 -4.89
N MET A 60 -7.18 14.85 -5.49
CA MET A 60 -5.72 14.91 -5.64
C MET A 60 -4.95 14.74 -4.32
N ASN A 61 -5.46 15.33 -3.23
CA ASN A 61 -4.84 15.20 -1.91
C ASN A 61 -4.90 13.75 -1.40
N GLY A 62 -6.04 13.08 -1.59
CA GLY A 62 -6.20 11.66 -1.28
C GLY A 62 -5.33 10.77 -2.16
N ALA A 63 -5.20 11.07 -3.46
CA ALA A 63 -4.34 10.33 -4.38
C ALA A 63 -2.86 10.42 -4.00
N ARG A 64 -2.40 11.62 -3.59
CA ARG A 64 -1.03 11.83 -3.10
C ARG A 64 -0.76 11.13 -1.78
N ALA A 65 -1.70 11.21 -0.84
CA ALA A 65 -1.60 10.50 0.43
C ALA A 65 -1.54 8.98 0.21
N ALA A 66 -2.43 8.43 -0.62
CA ALA A 66 -2.42 7.03 -1.00
C ALA A 66 -1.10 6.61 -1.67
N ALA A 67 -0.55 7.44 -2.55
CA ALA A 67 0.75 7.15 -3.19
C ALA A 67 1.90 7.08 -2.16
N ALA A 68 1.90 7.96 -1.16
CA ALA A 68 2.89 7.93 -0.09
C ALA A 68 2.75 6.67 0.78
N GLU A 69 1.53 6.33 1.20
CA GLU A 69 1.23 5.14 1.98
C GLU A 69 1.63 3.85 1.25
N VAL A 70 1.21 3.69 0.01
CA VAL A 70 1.52 2.51 -0.80
C VAL A 70 3.02 2.37 -1.05
N ALA A 71 3.74 3.48 -1.21
CA ALA A 71 5.21 3.46 -1.29
C ALA A 71 5.87 2.99 0.02
N GLN A 72 5.33 3.36 1.19
CA GLN A 72 5.82 2.84 2.48
C GLN A 72 5.58 1.35 2.60
N ILE A 73 4.39 0.86 2.20
CA ILE A 73 4.06 -0.57 2.17
C ILE A 73 5.01 -1.34 1.26
N GLY A 74 5.23 -0.86 0.02
CA GLY A 74 6.15 -1.48 -0.93
C GLY A 74 7.58 -1.59 -0.36
N ASN A 75 8.06 -0.53 0.30
CA ASN A 75 9.35 -0.54 0.99
C ASN A 75 9.41 -1.54 2.15
N TYR A 76 8.39 -1.56 3.01
CA TYR A 76 8.30 -2.52 4.13
C TYR A 76 8.29 -3.95 3.62
N ILE A 77 7.49 -4.24 2.60
CA ILE A 77 7.40 -5.57 1.99
C ILE A 77 8.71 -5.97 1.31
N GLY A 78 9.36 -5.03 0.63
CA GLY A 78 10.69 -5.21 0.05
C GLY A 78 11.76 -5.54 1.11
N ARG A 79 11.69 -4.92 2.29
CA ARG A 79 12.63 -5.22 3.40
C ARG A 79 12.29 -6.54 4.10
N LYS A 80 11.02 -6.78 4.43
CA LYS A 80 10.56 -7.93 5.23
C LYS A 80 10.49 -9.23 4.43
N TYR A 81 10.05 -9.18 3.18
CA TYR A 81 9.86 -10.34 2.32
C TYR A 81 10.78 -10.35 1.08
N GLY A 82 11.61 -9.33 0.87
CA GLY A 82 12.53 -9.22 -0.28
C GLY A 82 13.90 -9.85 -0.07
N GLY A 83 14.09 -10.64 0.99
CA GLY A 83 15.25 -11.50 1.12
C GLY A 83 15.18 -12.70 0.18
N LYS A 84 15.72 -12.57 -1.05
CA LYS A 84 16.55 -13.57 -1.75
C LYS A 84 16.90 -13.26 -3.23
N HIS A 85 16.32 -12.26 -3.89
CA HIS A 85 16.58 -12.01 -5.33
C HIS A 85 16.82 -10.54 -5.70
N ARG A 86 17.80 -9.90 -5.07
CA ARG A 86 18.62 -8.88 -5.73
C ARG A 86 20.08 -9.03 -5.29
N ARG A 87 20.60 -10.24 -5.53
CA ARG A 87 22.04 -10.56 -5.61
C ARG A 87 22.21 -11.58 -6.72
N THR A 88 21.97 -11.15 -7.96
CA THR A 88 22.51 -11.86 -9.11
C THR A 88 22.76 -10.86 -10.23
N LEU A 89 24.07 -10.63 -10.43
CA LEU A 89 24.78 -10.02 -11.56
C LEU A 89 24.57 -8.52 -11.80
#